data_AF-A0A934YHG1-F1
#
_entry.id   AF-A0A934YHG1-F1
#
_cell.length_a   1.000
_cell.length_b   1.000
_cell.length_c   1.000
_cell.angle_alpha   90.00
_cell.angle_beta   90.00
_cell.angle_gamma   90.00
#
_symmetry.space_group_name_H-M   'P 1'
#
loop_
_entity.id
_entity.type
_entity.pdbx_description
1 polymer ?
#
loop_
_entity_poly.entity_id
_entity_poly.type
_entity_poly.pdbx_seq_one_letter_code
_entity_poly.pdbx_strand_id
1 'polypeptide(L)'
;MGKASPALQQFRGPDGRVHLARMSACALLGVFAAVLAVPPRETAPRGAPTPTPVVLLDRKPLPLDGDADRTLEAARSIARDYVALPLTVKVEGGRSITRPRSDLGARVDPERLRAVVAQLRDPRSAMRRAHHQVARDKPLELPLPVGVDTARAEAALLQVKDELDHAPRNARLDFKARKVLPDEPGQRVDVYATLARLDAAVLKGEGEVSAVVETIPATRTAEQIREVRYDDVLGYFFTKYARDNAHEARTFNLRIAASKLDGHVLMPGETFDFNEVVGSRDEAHGYKVATVISQGELVDGMGGGTCQVSGTLHGAAFFAGLEVVDRRPHTRPSGYIKMGLDSTVVYPTITLKLRNPFPFAVVLHETVENGEVRAEILGPPRTRDVTFFRKIGQATPFKEKEIHDPKIPRGERVLTQRGIPGFYVTRYRIVRDGPFAAREKSIDSYPPTVQIWRVGTGEPDKSFEAKDDGHPEYVADELLTIMQGPSARPGSAERGGATVESRVAGKYGSYGWTVREGFTKEIKPREGKSRGEPKDPQNPGVD
;
A
#
# COMPACT_ATOMS: atom_id res chain seq x y z
N MET A 1 -4.41 -16.22 49.97
CA MET A 1 -5.16 -16.69 48.78
C MET A 1 -5.26 -15.52 47.81
N GLY A 2 -4.72 -15.50 46.61
CA GLY A 2 -3.86 -16.41 45.86
C GLY A 2 -3.37 -15.71 44.58
N LYS A 3 -2.12 -16.01 44.21
CA LYS A 3 -1.47 -15.99 42.88
C LYS A 3 -1.25 -14.64 42.16
N ALA A 4 -0.05 -14.10 42.38
CA ALA A 4 0.67 -13.23 41.44
C ALA A 4 1.60 -14.05 40.54
N SER A 5 1.69 -13.67 39.26
CA SER A 5 2.58 -14.23 38.22
C SER A 5 4.07 -14.02 38.55
N PRO A 6 4.99 -14.92 38.14
CA PRO A 6 6.41 -14.62 38.17
C PRO A 6 6.87 -13.97 36.86
N ALA A 7 7.53 -12.83 37.01
CA ALA A 7 8.26 -12.11 35.97
C ALA A 7 9.57 -12.84 35.61
N LEU A 8 9.95 -12.78 34.33
CA LEU A 8 11.24 -13.24 33.80
C LEU A 8 12.38 -12.34 34.30
N GLN A 9 13.25 -12.88 35.16
CA GLN A 9 14.51 -12.24 35.55
C GLN A 9 15.60 -12.48 34.49
N GLN A 10 16.20 -11.40 34.00
CA GLN A 10 17.44 -11.43 33.21
C GLN A 10 18.65 -11.41 34.15
N PHE A 11 19.55 -12.39 34.05
CA PHE A 11 20.86 -12.37 34.72
C PHE A 11 21.92 -11.76 33.80
N ARG A 12 22.59 -10.68 34.26
CA ARG A 12 23.78 -10.08 33.64
C ARG A 12 25.04 -10.57 34.38
N GLY A 13 26.03 -11.07 33.64
CA GLY A 13 27.39 -11.36 34.15
C GLY A 13 28.37 -10.18 33.91
N PRO A 14 29.56 -10.19 34.56
CA PRO A 14 30.38 -8.99 34.76
C PRO A 14 31.11 -8.42 33.53
N ASP A 15 31.20 -9.14 32.41
CA ASP A 15 32.06 -8.74 31.27
C ASP A 15 31.30 -8.23 30.03
N GLY A 16 30.03 -7.82 30.17
CA GLY A 16 29.33 -6.99 29.16
C GLY A 16 29.13 -7.61 27.76
N ARG A 17 29.48 -8.87 27.54
CA ARG A 17 29.21 -9.61 26.29
C ARG A 17 27.96 -10.47 26.44
N VAL A 18 27.01 -10.32 25.52
CA VAL A 18 25.81 -11.17 25.41
C VAL A 18 26.26 -12.56 24.95
N HIS A 19 26.39 -13.50 25.88
CA HIS A 19 26.53 -14.91 25.53
C HIS A 19 25.16 -15.47 25.15
N LEU A 20 25.00 -15.82 23.88
CA LEU A 20 23.86 -16.60 23.39
C LEU A 20 23.98 -18.01 23.98
N ALA A 21 23.39 -18.24 25.15
CA ALA A 21 23.31 -19.55 25.75
C ALA A 21 22.44 -20.44 24.84
N ARG A 22 23.09 -21.35 24.11
CA ARG A 22 22.44 -22.49 23.47
C ARG A 22 21.80 -23.32 24.59
N MET A 23 20.50 -23.13 24.81
CA MET A 23 19.68 -24.11 25.53
C MET A 23 19.54 -25.33 24.64
N SER A 24 20.49 -26.26 24.78
CA SER A 24 20.30 -27.66 24.44
C SER A 24 19.30 -28.24 25.43
N ALA A 25 18.01 -28.04 25.15
CA ALA A 25 16.93 -28.76 25.81
C ALA A 25 16.47 -29.88 24.87
N CYS A 26 16.89 -31.09 25.22
CA CYS A 26 16.44 -32.35 24.66
C CYS A 26 14.91 -32.41 24.54
N ALA A 27 14.43 -32.53 23.31
CA ALA A 27 13.12 -33.12 23.01
C ALA A 27 13.21 -33.93 21.72
N LEU A 28 14.18 -34.85 21.68
CA LEU A 28 14.09 -36.05 20.85
C LEU A 28 13.05 -36.97 21.49
N LEU A 29 11.77 -36.76 21.17
CA LEU A 29 10.73 -37.76 21.36
C LEU A 29 10.17 -38.10 19.99
N GLY A 30 10.95 -38.91 19.28
CA GLY A 30 10.46 -39.69 18.16
C GLY A 30 9.38 -40.64 18.68
N VAL A 31 8.14 -40.41 18.24
CA VAL A 31 7.12 -41.46 18.29
C VAL A 31 7.38 -42.38 17.10
N PHE A 32 8.35 -43.27 17.28
CA PHE A 32 8.43 -44.55 16.58
C PHE A 32 9.15 -45.55 17.51
N ALA A 33 8.60 -45.71 18.71
CA ALA A 33 8.89 -46.82 19.60
C ALA A 33 7.76 -47.85 19.50
N ALA A 34 7.61 -48.43 18.31
CA ALA A 34 6.90 -49.69 18.13
C ALA A 34 7.54 -50.39 16.93
N VAL A 35 8.61 -51.12 17.23
CA VAL A 35 9.24 -52.24 16.52
C VAL A 35 10.77 -52.09 16.55
N LEU A 36 11.41 -53.03 17.26
CA LEU A 36 12.86 -53.27 17.41
C LEU A 36 13.62 -52.53 18.54
N ALA A 37 13.14 -52.66 19.78
CA ALA A 37 14.05 -52.73 20.93
C ALA A 37 14.37 -54.20 21.24
N VAL A 38 15.39 -54.75 20.59
CA VAL A 38 16.04 -56.00 20.99
C VAL A 38 17.38 -55.60 21.60
N PRO A 39 17.72 -56.02 22.84
CA PRO A 39 19.01 -55.66 23.44
C PRO A 39 20.15 -56.30 22.64
N PRO A 40 21.38 -55.73 22.65
CA PRO A 40 22.51 -56.36 21.99
C PRO A 40 22.92 -57.58 22.81
N ARG A 41 22.37 -58.75 22.46
CA ARG A 41 22.90 -60.04 22.91
C ARG A 41 23.82 -60.59 21.83
N GLU A 42 25.05 -60.80 22.27
CA GLU A 42 26.09 -61.67 21.71
C GLU A 42 25.60 -62.64 20.63
N THR A 43 26.24 -62.55 19.46
CA THR A 43 26.43 -63.64 18.48
C THR A 43 25.37 -64.77 18.51
N ALA A 44 24.11 -64.43 18.21
CA ALA A 44 23.12 -65.47 17.89
C ALA A 44 23.50 -66.12 16.55
N PRO A 45 23.38 -67.46 16.39
CA PRO A 45 23.69 -68.11 15.13
C PRO A 45 22.82 -67.50 14.02
N ARG A 46 23.38 -67.37 12.81
CA ARG A 46 22.64 -66.95 11.61
C ARG A 46 21.41 -67.85 11.49
N GLY A 47 20.25 -67.34 11.92
CA GLY A 47 18.98 -68.09 11.88
C GLY A 47 18.71 -68.61 10.47
N ALA A 48 17.95 -69.70 10.38
CA ALA A 48 17.62 -70.33 9.10
C ALA A 48 17.07 -69.28 8.10
N PRO A 49 17.44 -69.38 6.81
CA PRO A 49 16.93 -68.48 5.79
C PRO A 49 15.41 -68.55 5.75
N THR A 50 14.76 -67.39 5.77
CA THR A 50 13.30 -67.29 5.71
C THR A 50 12.81 -67.36 4.26
N PRO A 51 11.58 -67.84 3.98
CA PRO A 51 10.93 -67.70 2.67
C PRO A 51 10.85 -66.23 2.23
N THR A 52 10.78 -65.97 0.93
CA THR A 52 10.64 -64.61 0.38
C THR A 52 9.24 -64.09 0.67
N PRO A 53 9.07 -63.01 1.44
CA PRO A 53 7.75 -62.46 1.73
C PRO A 53 7.23 -61.64 0.54
N VAL A 54 5.90 -61.47 0.47
CA VAL A 54 5.29 -60.41 -0.32
C VAL A 54 5.54 -59.07 0.39
N VAL A 55 6.05 -58.07 -0.32
CA VAL A 55 6.39 -56.76 0.26
C VAL A 55 5.56 -55.67 -0.40
N LEU A 56 5.02 -54.78 0.43
CA LEU A 56 4.42 -53.52 0.00
C LEU A 56 5.26 -52.35 0.52
N LEU A 57 5.77 -51.52 -0.38
CA LEU A 57 6.45 -50.26 -0.05
C LEU A 57 5.49 -49.12 -0.35
N ASP A 58 5.09 -48.37 0.69
CA ASP A 58 4.02 -47.35 0.60
C ASP A 58 2.75 -47.90 -0.09
N ARG A 59 2.29 -49.07 0.37
CA ARG A 59 1.11 -49.81 -0.16
C ARG A 59 1.22 -50.28 -1.62
N LYS A 60 2.35 -50.07 -2.29
CA LYS A 60 2.61 -50.57 -3.65
C LYS A 60 3.45 -51.86 -3.62
N PRO A 61 3.17 -52.86 -4.48
CA PRO A 61 3.99 -54.06 -4.57
C PRO A 61 5.46 -53.75 -4.90
N LEU A 62 6.38 -54.32 -4.12
CA LEU A 62 7.82 -54.23 -4.38
C LEU A 62 8.36 -55.62 -4.78
N PRO A 63 8.75 -55.82 -6.06
CA PRO A 63 9.26 -57.12 -6.52
C PRO A 63 10.62 -57.44 -5.89
N LEU A 64 10.70 -58.60 -5.24
CA LEU A 64 11.94 -59.16 -4.70
C LEU A 64 12.54 -60.24 -5.62
N ASP A 65 11.83 -60.60 -6.69
CA ASP A 65 12.18 -61.56 -7.71
C ASP A 65 13.09 -60.92 -8.79
N GLY A 66 14.38 -61.22 -8.72
CA GLY A 66 15.40 -60.72 -9.66
C GLY A 66 16.68 -60.23 -8.98
N ASP A 67 17.48 -59.47 -9.74
CA ASP A 67 18.71 -58.86 -9.25
C ASP A 67 18.46 -57.66 -8.30
N ALA A 68 19.53 -57.15 -7.69
CA ALA A 68 19.45 -56.06 -6.73
C ALA A 68 18.96 -54.76 -7.36
N ASP A 69 19.38 -54.53 -8.61
CA ASP A 69 19.19 -53.28 -9.32
C ASP A 69 17.73 -53.13 -9.74
N ARG A 70 17.06 -54.21 -10.15
CA ARG A 70 15.64 -54.22 -10.47
C ARG A 70 14.76 -53.89 -9.26
N THR A 71 15.02 -54.50 -8.10
CA THR A 71 14.27 -54.19 -6.86
C THR A 71 14.53 -52.75 -6.42
N LEU A 72 15.78 -52.28 -6.49
CA LEU A 72 16.12 -50.92 -6.12
C LEU A 72 15.49 -49.89 -7.07
N GLU A 73 15.43 -50.16 -8.37
CA GLU A 73 14.78 -49.26 -9.33
C GLU A 73 13.27 -49.24 -9.15
N ALA A 74 12.62 -50.37 -8.85
CA ALA A 74 11.22 -50.39 -8.47
C ALA A 74 10.95 -49.54 -7.21
N ALA A 75 11.80 -49.67 -6.18
CA ALA A 75 11.71 -48.84 -4.97
C ALA A 75 11.91 -47.34 -5.26
N ARG A 76 12.86 -46.99 -6.13
CA ARG A 76 13.08 -45.61 -6.60
C ARG A 76 11.90 -45.07 -7.40
N SER A 77 11.25 -45.90 -8.21
CA SER A 77 10.05 -45.51 -8.94
C SER A 77 8.91 -45.18 -7.97
N ILE A 78 8.68 -46.02 -6.96
CA ILE A 78 7.68 -45.76 -5.91
C ILE A 78 8.02 -44.45 -5.17
N ALA A 79 9.30 -44.22 -4.84
CA ALA A 79 9.77 -42.99 -4.21
C ALA A 79 9.54 -41.74 -5.07
N ARG A 80 9.83 -41.81 -6.38
CA ARG A 80 9.57 -40.71 -7.34
C ARG A 80 8.09 -40.39 -7.44
N ASP A 81 7.24 -41.41 -7.54
CA ASP A 81 5.79 -41.23 -7.56
C ASP A 81 5.32 -40.53 -6.28
N TYR A 82 5.81 -40.98 -5.12
CA TYR A 82 5.41 -40.41 -3.83
C TYR A 82 5.72 -38.91 -3.71
N VAL A 83 6.92 -38.48 -4.11
CA VAL A 83 7.31 -37.05 -4.03
C VAL A 83 6.68 -36.20 -5.14
N ALA A 84 6.20 -36.82 -6.22
CA ALA A 84 5.47 -36.16 -7.30
C ALA A 84 3.97 -35.97 -6.97
N LEU A 85 3.44 -36.74 -6.01
CA LEU A 85 2.05 -36.57 -5.58
C LEU A 85 1.81 -35.16 -5.03
N PRO A 86 0.61 -34.59 -5.28
CA PRO A 86 0.25 -33.30 -4.75
C PRO A 86 0.08 -33.34 -3.24
N LEU A 87 0.45 -32.25 -2.58
CA LEU A 87 0.12 -31.94 -1.21
C LEU A 87 -0.48 -30.53 -1.14
N THR A 88 -1.63 -30.42 -0.49
CA THR A 88 -2.39 -29.17 -0.40
C THR A 88 -2.12 -28.50 0.94
N VAL A 89 -1.53 -27.31 0.90
CA VAL A 89 -1.38 -26.43 2.08
C VAL A 89 -2.64 -25.58 2.19
N LYS A 90 -3.40 -25.76 3.28
CA LYS A 90 -4.66 -25.04 3.53
C LYS A 90 -4.50 -24.04 4.66
N VAL A 91 -5.12 -22.89 4.52
CA VAL A 91 -5.32 -21.92 5.61
C VAL A 91 -6.78 -21.90 6.03
N GLU A 92 -7.02 -21.56 7.30
CA GLU A 92 -8.35 -21.34 7.83
C GLU A 92 -8.99 -20.16 7.07
N GLY A 93 -10.18 -20.38 6.46
CA GLY A 93 -10.82 -19.41 5.55
C GLY A 93 -10.93 -19.84 4.08
N GLY A 94 -10.44 -21.04 3.73
CA GLY A 94 -10.75 -21.71 2.46
C GLY A 94 -9.77 -21.47 1.31
N ARG A 95 -8.77 -20.58 1.47
CA ARG A 95 -7.65 -20.47 0.53
C ARG A 95 -6.73 -21.69 0.69
N SER A 96 -6.22 -22.19 -0.43
CA SER A 96 -5.31 -23.33 -0.43
C SER A 96 -4.40 -23.28 -1.64
N ILE A 97 -3.21 -23.88 -1.48
CA ILE A 97 -2.24 -24.04 -2.55
C ILE A 97 -1.87 -25.51 -2.63
N THR A 98 -1.96 -26.07 -3.83
CA THR A 98 -1.53 -27.43 -4.11
C THR A 98 -0.22 -27.39 -4.90
N ARG A 99 0.78 -28.10 -4.39
CA ARG A 99 2.08 -28.30 -5.04
C ARG A 99 2.51 -29.76 -4.91
N PRO A 100 3.37 -30.29 -5.80
CA PRO A 100 4.06 -31.55 -5.55
C PRO A 100 4.75 -31.55 -4.19
N ARG A 101 4.76 -32.69 -3.50
CA ARG A 101 5.48 -32.83 -2.21
C ARG A 101 6.96 -32.44 -2.33
N SER A 102 7.59 -32.75 -3.45
CA SER A 102 8.97 -32.38 -3.77
C SER A 102 9.20 -30.86 -3.80
N ASP A 103 8.25 -30.10 -4.36
CA ASP A 103 8.32 -28.64 -4.39
C ASP A 103 8.17 -28.03 -2.99
N LEU A 104 7.49 -28.75 -2.08
CA LEU A 104 7.40 -28.40 -0.65
C LEU A 104 8.59 -28.96 0.17
N GLY A 105 9.63 -29.48 -0.49
CA GLY A 105 10.85 -29.95 0.16
C GLY A 105 10.82 -31.40 0.64
N ALA A 106 9.76 -32.18 0.35
CA ALA A 106 9.76 -33.61 0.66
C ALA A 106 10.78 -34.36 -0.20
N ARG A 107 11.53 -35.26 0.44
CA ARG A 107 12.51 -36.13 -0.22
C ARG A 107 12.46 -37.52 0.38
N VAL A 108 12.92 -38.50 -0.38
CA VAL A 108 13.18 -39.86 0.12
C VAL A 108 14.67 -39.99 0.37
N ASP A 109 15.05 -40.48 1.55
CA ASP A 109 16.45 -40.76 1.91
C ASP A 109 16.96 -41.95 1.08
N PRO A 110 17.90 -41.72 0.13
CA PRO A 110 18.34 -42.76 -0.78
C PRO A 110 19.17 -43.83 -0.08
N GLU A 111 19.89 -43.50 1.00
CA GLU A 111 20.72 -44.46 1.73
C GLU A 111 19.86 -45.37 2.60
N ARG A 112 18.85 -44.80 3.28
CA ARG A 112 17.87 -45.60 4.01
C ARG A 112 17.08 -46.49 3.06
N LEU A 113 16.68 -45.99 1.88
CA LEU A 113 15.97 -46.79 0.89
C LEU A 113 16.80 -47.98 0.42
N ARG A 114 18.09 -47.77 0.10
CA ARG A 114 19.03 -48.86 -0.24
C ARG A 114 19.19 -49.85 0.92
N ALA A 115 19.34 -49.36 2.15
CA ALA A 115 19.49 -50.21 3.34
C ALA A 115 18.24 -51.09 3.57
N VAL A 116 17.03 -50.53 3.40
CA VAL A 116 15.77 -51.29 3.48
C VAL A 116 15.72 -52.37 2.41
N VAL A 117 16.03 -52.04 1.15
CA VAL A 117 16.08 -53.01 0.05
C VAL A 117 17.11 -54.12 0.32
N ALA A 118 18.30 -53.79 0.83
CA ALA A 118 19.32 -54.78 1.17
C ALA A 118 18.84 -55.75 2.25
N GLN A 119 18.18 -55.26 3.30
CA GLN A 119 17.61 -56.10 4.35
C GLN A 119 16.43 -56.96 3.85
N LEU A 120 15.61 -56.45 2.92
CA LEU A 120 14.53 -57.25 2.30
C LEU A 120 15.09 -58.40 1.46
N ARG A 121 16.25 -58.22 0.83
CA ARG A 121 16.85 -59.25 -0.03
C ARG A 121 17.68 -60.27 0.75
N ASP A 122 18.25 -59.91 1.90
CA ASP A 122 18.96 -60.88 2.76
C ASP A 122 17.98 -61.82 3.50
N PRO A 123 17.93 -63.12 3.17
CA PRO A 123 17.01 -64.08 3.82
C PRO A 123 17.29 -64.29 5.31
N ARG A 124 18.44 -63.81 5.79
CA ARG A 124 18.87 -63.82 7.18
C ARG A 124 18.82 -62.42 7.80
N SER A 125 18.08 -61.46 7.23
CA SER A 125 17.92 -60.16 7.87
C SER A 125 17.05 -60.25 9.12
N ALA A 126 17.32 -59.36 10.09
CA ALA A 126 16.50 -59.26 11.29
C ALA A 126 15.04 -58.90 10.95
N MET A 127 14.83 -58.02 9.97
CA MET A 127 13.51 -57.61 9.49
C MET A 127 12.68 -58.79 8.97
N ARG A 128 13.25 -59.64 8.09
CA ARG A 128 12.53 -60.80 7.57
C ARG A 128 12.25 -61.84 8.64
N ARG A 129 13.21 -62.09 9.54
CA ARG A 129 12.99 -63.00 10.68
C ARG A 129 11.86 -62.51 11.58
N ALA A 130 11.85 -61.23 11.93
CA ALA A 130 10.81 -60.64 12.75
C ALA A 130 9.43 -60.75 12.07
N HIS A 131 9.34 -60.43 10.78
CA HIS A 131 8.10 -60.59 10.01
C HIS A 131 7.63 -62.04 9.96
N HIS A 132 8.53 -62.98 9.65
CA HIS A 132 8.20 -64.41 9.57
C HIS A 132 7.75 -64.99 10.91
N GLN A 133 8.24 -64.47 12.04
CA GLN A 133 7.83 -64.91 13.37
C GLN A 133 6.43 -64.40 13.77
N VAL A 134 6.07 -63.19 13.34
CA VAL A 134 4.87 -62.49 13.83
C VAL A 134 3.71 -62.53 12.84
N ALA A 135 3.99 -62.51 11.53
CA ALA A 135 3.00 -62.24 10.49
C ALA A 135 3.33 -62.93 9.15
N ARG A 136 3.76 -64.20 9.19
CA ARG A 136 4.23 -64.95 7.99
C ARG A 136 3.25 -64.95 6.81
N ASP A 137 1.95 -64.96 7.10
CA ASP A 137 0.88 -65.11 6.10
C ASP A 137 0.36 -63.74 5.61
N LYS A 138 0.94 -62.62 6.09
CA LYS A 138 0.58 -61.26 5.69
C LYS A 138 1.71 -60.60 4.88
N PRO A 139 1.40 -59.67 3.96
CA PRO A 139 2.42 -58.84 3.33
C PRO A 139 3.23 -58.06 4.37
N LEU A 140 4.53 -57.89 4.12
CA LEU A 140 5.38 -56.98 4.87
C LEU A 140 5.18 -55.57 4.34
N GLU A 141 4.45 -54.74 5.10
CA GLU A 141 4.19 -53.34 4.77
C GLU A 141 5.28 -52.43 5.35
N LEU A 142 5.90 -51.62 4.50
CA LEU A 142 6.96 -50.69 4.89
C LEU A 142 6.64 -49.28 4.39
N PRO A 143 6.77 -48.24 5.24
CA PRO A 143 6.71 -46.86 4.78
C PRO A 143 7.95 -46.50 3.97
N LEU A 144 7.85 -45.50 3.10
CA LEU A 144 9.02 -44.90 2.47
C LEU A 144 9.86 -44.15 3.52
N PRO A 145 11.20 -44.18 3.45
CA PRO A 145 12.06 -43.40 4.31
C PRO A 145 12.07 -41.94 3.85
N VAL A 146 10.96 -41.24 4.06
CA VAL A 146 10.78 -39.83 3.70
C VAL A 146 11.31 -38.90 4.77
N GLY A 147 11.62 -37.67 4.37
CA GLY A 147 11.88 -36.55 5.27
C GLY A 147 11.76 -35.24 4.51
N VAL A 148 11.76 -34.14 5.25
CA VAL A 148 11.72 -32.81 4.67
C VAL A 148 13.12 -32.19 4.65
N ASP A 149 13.52 -31.65 3.50
CA ASP A 149 14.65 -30.73 3.40
C ASP A 149 14.23 -29.37 3.95
N THR A 150 14.66 -29.06 5.16
CA THR A 150 14.27 -27.83 5.89
C THR A 150 14.51 -26.57 5.06
N ALA A 151 15.65 -26.45 4.37
CA ALA A 151 16.00 -25.24 3.63
C ALA A 151 15.12 -25.08 2.37
N ARG A 152 14.87 -26.18 1.65
CA ARG A 152 13.97 -26.16 0.49
C ARG A 152 12.53 -25.91 0.90
N ALA A 153 12.08 -26.56 1.97
CA ALA A 153 10.73 -26.40 2.48
C ALA A 153 10.49 -24.99 3.04
N GLU A 154 11.47 -24.39 3.72
CA GLU A 154 11.40 -22.99 4.16
C GLU A 154 11.25 -22.04 2.97
N ALA A 155 12.10 -22.20 1.93
CA ALA A 155 12.01 -21.39 0.71
C ALA A 155 10.65 -21.55 0.00
N ALA A 156 10.13 -22.78 -0.10
CA ALA A 156 8.83 -23.06 -0.69
C ALA A 156 7.68 -22.47 0.14
N LEU A 157 7.74 -22.60 1.46
CA LEU A 157 6.74 -22.04 2.37
C LEU A 157 6.76 -20.51 2.37
N LEU A 158 7.90 -19.86 2.10
CA LEU A 158 7.96 -18.41 1.88
C LEU A 158 7.21 -17.99 0.59
N GLN A 159 7.28 -18.77 -0.48
CA GLN A 159 6.47 -18.50 -1.68
C GLN A 159 4.97 -18.73 -1.44
N VAL A 160 4.64 -19.83 -0.74
CA VAL A 160 3.26 -20.10 -0.29
C VAL A 160 2.74 -18.98 0.59
N LYS A 161 3.59 -18.43 1.47
CA LYS A 161 3.27 -17.28 2.31
C LYS A 161 2.95 -16.05 1.47
N ASP A 162 3.74 -15.70 0.47
CA ASP A 162 3.45 -14.55 -0.41
C ASP A 162 2.12 -14.70 -1.15
N GLU A 163 1.73 -15.94 -1.50
CA GLU A 163 0.46 -16.24 -2.17
C GLU A 163 -0.75 -16.32 -1.22
N LEU A 164 -0.56 -16.64 0.06
CA LEU A 164 -1.65 -16.84 1.03
C LEU A 164 -1.86 -15.66 1.98
N ASP A 165 -0.79 -14.93 2.32
CA ASP A 165 -0.86 -13.78 3.20
C ASP A 165 -1.77 -12.70 2.61
N HIS A 166 -2.47 -12.00 3.50
CA HIS A 166 -3.15 -10.77 3.13
C HIS A 166 -3.23 -9.83 4.33
N ALA A 167 -3.11 -8.54 4.04
CA ALA A 167 -3.26 -7.50 5.04
C ALA A 167 -4.70 -7.45 5.57
N PRO A 168 -4.91 -6.99 6.82
CA PRO A 168 -6.25 -6.70 7.30
C PRO A 168 -6.88 -5.58 6.49
N ARG A 169 -8.21 -5.62 6.36
CA ARG A 169 -9.01 -4.54 5.80
C ARG A 169 -9.81 -3.87 6.90
N ASN A 170 -9.54 -2.59 7.10
CA ASN A 170 -10.30 -1.76 8.03
C ASN A 170 -11.76 -1.59 7.59
N ALA A 171 -12.66 -1.56 8.56
CA ALA A 171 -14.04 -1.18 8.35
C ALA A 171 -14.12 0.27 7.82
N ARG A 172 -15.17 0.57 7.06
CA ARG A 172 -15.39 1.90 6.44
C ARG A 172 -16.87 2.23 6.38
N LEU A 173 -17.20 3.50 6.20
CA LEU A 173 -18.56 3.93 5.88
C LEU A 173 -18.78 3.93 4.37
N ASP A 174 -19.84 3.27 3.90
CA ASP A 174 -20.35 3.43 2.55
C ASP A 174 -21.49 4.45 2.58
N PHE A 175 -21.20 5.68 2.12
CA PHE A 175 -22.18 6.75 2.06
C PHE A 175 -23.30 6.49 1.04
N LYS A 176 -23.02 5.73 -0.03
CA LYS A 176 -24.01 5.40 -1.07
C LYS A 176 -24.99 4.35 -0.57
N ALA A 177 -24.50 3.30 0.08
CA ALA A 177 -25.34 2.27 0.69
C ALA A 177 -25.89 2.66 2.06
N ARG A 178 -25.35 3.71 2.68
CA ARG A 178 -25.60 4.15 4.07
C ARG A 178 -25.37 3.02 5.07
N LYS A 179 -24.28 2.29 4.91
CA LYS A 179 -23.93 1.11 5.72
C LYS A 179 -22.47 1.14 6.13
N VAL A 180 -22.17 0.46 7.23
CA VAL A 180 -20.78 0.14 7.60
C VAL A 180 -20.34 -1.06 6.78
N LEU A 181 -19.29 -0.91 6.00
CA LEU A 181 -18.56 -2.03 5.40
C LEU A 181 -17.72 -2.67 6.52
N PRO A 182 -17.90 -3.97 6.79
CA PRO A 182 -17.23 -4.63 7.90
C PRO A 182 -15.72 -4.70 7.68
N ASP A 183 -14.97 -4.79 8.78
CA ASP A 183 -13.56 -5.13 8.74
C ASP A 183 -13.35 -6.61 8.44
N GLU A 184 -12.20 -6.91 7.84
CA GLU A 184 -11.74 -8.26 7.60
C GLU A 184 -10.35 -8.41 8.25
N PRO A 185 -10.17 -9.34 9.21
CA PRO A 185 -8.86 -9.64 9.75
C PRO A 185 -7.89 -10.06 8.64
N GLY A 186 -6.63 -9.64 8.78
CA GLY A 186 -5.54 -10.10 7.94
C GLY A 186 -5.07 -11.47 8.38
N GLN A 187 -4.29 -12.10 7.53
CA GLN A 187 -3.73 -13.43 7.79
C GLN A 187 -2.27 -13.48 7.38
N ARG A 188 -1.46 -14.08 8.23
CA ARG A 188 -0.03 -14.28 8.03
C ARG A 188 0.38 -15.72 8.33
N VAL A 189 0.93 -16.44 7.35
CA VAL A 189 1.46 -17.78 7.54
C VAL A 189 2.71 -17.74 8.43
N ASP A 190 2.70 -18.53 9.50
CA ASP A 190 3.89 -18.85 10.29
C ASP A 190 4.62 -20.01 9.61
N VAL A 191 5.72 -19.67 8.93
CA VAL A 191 6.51 -20.60 8.13
C VAL A 191 7.09 -21.72 9.00
N TYR A 192 7.64 -21.40 10.16
CA TYR A 192 8.33 -22.38 11.00
C TYR A 192 7.35 -23.33 11.69
N ALA A 193 6.23 -22.82 12.17
CA ALA A 193 5.20 -23.66 12.76
C ALA A 193 4.49 -24.52 11.69
N THR A 194 4.32 -24.00 10.47
CA THR A 194 3.81 -24.77 9.33
C THR A 194 4.77 -25.86 8.89
N LEU A 195 6.08 -25.60 8.91
CA LEU A 195 7.11 -26.57 8.55
C LEU A 195 7.04 -27.83 9.42
N ALA A 196 6.82 -27.69 10.74
CA ALA A 196 6.66 -28.83 11.64
C ALA A 196 5.44 -29.70 11.28
N ARG A 197 4.32 -29.07 10.86
CA ARG A 197 3.13 -29.79 10.40
C ARG A 197 3.36 -30.46 9.04
N LEU A 198 4.08 -29.80 8.15
CA LEU A 198 4.44 -30.34 6.83
C LEU A 198 5.30 -31.60 6.97
N ASP A 199 6.31 -31.59 7.83
CA ASP A 199 7.15 -32.76 8.09
C ASP A 199 6.33 -33.95 8.60
N ALA A 200 5.43 -33.71 9.55
CA ALA A 200 4.50 -34.74 10.04
C ALA A 200 3.55 -35.27 8.95
N ALA A 201 3.00 -34.38 8.11
CA ALA A 201 2.10 -34.75 7.01
C ALA A 201 2.81 -35.59 5.95
N VAL A 202 4.05 -35.23 5.59
CA VAL A 202 4.91 -36.01 4.69
C VAL A 202 5.19 -37.38 5.29
N LEU A 203 5.61 -37.47 6.55
CA LEU A 203 5.88 -38.76 7.21
C LEU A 203 4.66 -39.70 7.23
N LYS A 204 3.44 -39.17 7.34
CA LYS A 204 2.20 -39.94 7.33
C LYS A 204 1.62 -40.21 5.93
N GLY A 205 2.20 -39.59 4.89
CA GLY A 205 1.67 -39.67 3.53
C GLY A 205 0.34 -38.95 3.32
N GLU A 206 0.05 -37.93 4.15
CA GLU A 206 -1.15 -37.10 4.02
C GLU A 206 -1.11 -36.30 2.71
N GLY A 207 -2.29 -36.05 2.12
CA GLY A 207 -2.44 -35.23 0.91
C GLY A 207 -2.68 -33.76 1.21
N GLU A 208 -2.85 -33.41 2.49
CA GLU A 208 -3.21 -32.07 2.93
C GLU A 208 -2.52 -31.74 4.25
N VAL A 209 -2.20 -30.46 4.44
CA VAL A 209 -1.66 -29.93 5.70
C VAL A 209 -2.30 -28.57 6.00
N SER A 210 -2.69 -28.36 7.25
CA SER A 210 -3.16 -27.04 7.70
C SER A 210 -1.98 -26.17 8.08
N ALA A 211 -1.74 -25.09 7.33
CA ALA A 211 -0.77 -24.07 7.70
C ALA A 211 -1.12 -23.45 9.05
N VAL A 212 -0.09 -23.08 9.80
CA VAL A 212 -0.24 -22.26 11.00
C VAL A 212 -0.31 -20.83 10.57
N VAL A 213 -1.36 -20.12 11.00
CA VAL A 213 -1.57 -18.72 10.66
C VAL A 213 -1.69 -17.89 11.91
N GLU A 214 -1.16 -16.68 11.82
CA GLU A 214 -1.39 -15.60 12.75
C GLU A 214 -2.42 -14.65 12.15
N THR A 215 -3.53 -14.45 12.86
CA THR A 215 -4.55 -13.50 12.48
C THR A 215 -4.13 -12.10 12.91
N ILE A 216 -4.12 -11.17 11.97
CA ILE A 216 -3.78 -9.76 12.23
C ILE A 216 -5.10 -8.99 12.33
N PRO A 217 -5.49 -8.46 13.49
CA PRO A 217 -6.74 -7.71 13.61
C PRO A 217 -6.69 -6.44 12.74
N ALA A 218 -7.85 -6.06 12.20
CA ALA A 218 -7.98 -4.75 11.59
C ALA A 218 -7.78 -3.66 12.64
N THR A 219 -7.14 -2.57 12.23
CA THR A 219 -6.94 -1.40 13.09
C THR A 219 -8.26 -0.72 13.45
N ARG A 220 -9.27 -0.85 12.58
CA ARG A 220 -10.61 -0.30 12.78
C ARG A 220 -11.67 -1.36 12.55
N THR A 221 -12.53 -1.57 13.54
CA THR A 221 -13.60 -2.56 13.46
C THR A 221 -14.96 -1.93 13.14
N ALA A 222 -15.88 -2.73 12.63
CA ALA A 222 -17.24 -2.30 12.33
C ALA A 222 -17.95 -1.76 13.59
N GLU A 223 -17.72 -2.37 14.75
CA GLU A 223 -18.28 -1.97 16.04
C GLU A 223 -17.87 -0.54 16.40
N GLN A 224 -16.58 -0.22 16.24
CA GLN A 224 -16.06 1.14 16.51
C GLN A 224 -16.71 2.18 15.59
N ILE A 225 -16.98 1.82 14.33
CA ILE A 225 -17.57 2.74 13.35
C ILE A 225 -19.07 2.97 13.59
N ARG A 226 -19.80 1.97 14.09
CA ARG A 226 -21.26 2.11 14.37
C ARG A 226 -21.56 3.22 15.38
N GLU A 227 -20.62 3.53 16.26
CA GLU A 227 -20.78 4.58 17.29
C GLU A 227 -20.30 5.97 16.82
N VAL A 228 -19.72 6.07 15.61
CA VAL A 228 -19.17 7.34 15.10
C VAL A 228 -20.29 8.30 14.72
N ARG A 229 -20.25 9.50 15.29
CA ARG A 229 -21.13 10.62 14.93
C ARG A 229 -20.55 11.43 13.78
N TYR A 230 -21.34 11.67 12.75
CA TYR A 230 -20.99 12.44 11.55
C TYR A 230 -22.14 13.38 11.13
N ASP A 231 -22.79 13.98 12.13
CA ASP A 231 -24.01 14.78 11.97
C ASP A 231 -23.80 16.09 11.20
N ASP A 232 -22.58 16.63 11.23
CA ASP A 232 -22.23 17.93 10.66
C ASP A 232 -20.87 17.91 9.94
N VAL A 233 -20.63 18.93 9.13
CA VAL A 233 -19.37 19.12 8.38
C VAL A 233 -18.42 19.98 9.21
N LEU A 234 -17.39 19.38 9.79
CA LEU A 234 -16.38 20.13 10.54
C LEU A 234 -15.55 21.05 9.64
N GLY A 235 -15.33 20.65 8.39
CA GLY A 235 -14.75 21.51 7.36
C GLY A 235 -14.82 20.89 5.98
N TYR A 236 -14.86 21.74 4.95
CA TYR A 236 -14.94 21.31 3.57
C TYR A 236 -14.05 22.15 2.65
N PHE A 237 -13.68 21.56 1.52
CA PHE A 237 -13.01 22.27 0.43
C PHE A 237 -13.32 21.62 -0.91
N PHE A 238 -13.18 22.38 -1.99
CA PHE A 238 -13.40 21.85 -3.32
C PHE A 238 -12.44 22.45 -4.35
N THR A 239 -12.15 21.69 -5.40
CA THR A 239 -11.33 22.13 -6.53
C THR A 239 -11.96 21.71 -7.85
N LYS A 240 -11.84 22.53 -8.89
CA LYS A 240 -12.45 22.26 -10.20
C LYS A 240 -11.54 21.44 -11.09
N TYR A 241 -12.13 20.63 -11.97
CA TYR A 241 -11.41 19.90 -13.03
C TYR A 241 -12.17 19.94 -14.36
N ALA A 242 -11.43 19.82 -15.46
CA ALA A 242 -11.99 19.81 -16.81
C ALA A 242 -12.74 18.50 -17.10
N ARG A 243 -13.87 18.59 -17.80
CA ARG A 243 -14.76 17.45 -18.10
C ARG A 243 -14.75 17.04 -19.57
N ASP A 244 -13.92 17.67 -20.40
CA ASP A 244 -13.83 17.30 -21.81
C ASP A 244 -13.15 15.93 -21.98
N ASN A 245 -13.31 15.36 -23.17
CA ASN A 245 -12.80 14.03 -23.49
C ASN A 245 -11.27 13.92 -23.36
N ALA A 246 -10.53 15.02 -23.52
CA ALA A 246 -9.07 15.01 -23.37
C ALA A 246 -8.64 14.78 -21.92
N HIS A 247 -9.53 15.00 -20.94
CA HIS A 247 -9.25 14.85 -19.51
C HIS A 247 -9.93 13.62 -18.87
N GLU A 248 -10.43 12.67 -19.67
CA GLU A 248 -11.12 11.48 -19.16
C GLU A 248 -10.20 10.61 -18.28
N ALA A 249 -8.98 10.33 -18.75
CA ALA A 249 -8.00 9.54 -17.99
C ALA A 249 -7.64 10.19 -16.64
N ARG A 250 -7.47 11.52 -16.64
CA ARG A 250 -7.25 12.31 -15.43
C ARG A 250 -8.44 12.22 -14.47
N THR A 251 -9.66 12.34 -14.99
CA THR A 251 -10.90 12.23 -14.20
C THR A 251 -11.04 10.84 -13.58
N PHE A 252 -10.67 9.80 -14.33
CA PHE A 252 -10.66 8.43 -13.84
C PHE A 252 -9.69 8.26 -12.65
N ASN A 253 -8.47 8.80 -12.75
CA ASN A 253 -7.49 8.78 -11.66
C ASN A 253 -7.99 9.52 -10.41
N LEU A 254 -8.65 10.66 -10.57
CA LEU A 254 -9.27 11.40 -9.45
C LEU A 254 -10.29 10.52 -8.72
N ARG A 255 -11.18 9.84 -9.46
CA ARG A 255 -12.20 8.96 -8.88
C ARG A 255 -11.60 7.77 -8.13
N ILE A 256 -10.57 7.12 -8.69
CA ILE A 256 -9.87 6.03 -7.99
C ILE A 256 -9.31 6.54 -6.67
N ALA A 257 -8.54 7.63 -6.69
CA ALA A 257 -7.93 8.17 -5.47
C ALA A 257 -8.99 8.58 -4.43
N ALA A 258 -10.07 9.26 -4.84
CA ALA A 258 -11.16 9.67 -3.96
C ALA A 258 -11.88 8.47 -3.33
N SER A 259 -12.19 7.42 -4.10
CA SER A 259 -12.84 6.21 -3.59
C SER A 259 -12.01 5.46 -2.53
N LYS A 260 -10.68 5.62 -2.53
CA LYS A 260 -9.81 5.05 -1.49
C LYS A 260 -9.85 5.85 -0.19
N LEU A 261 -10.31 7.10 -0.23
CA LEU A 261 -10.39 8.02 0.92
C LEU A 261 -11.80 8.08 1.49
N ASP A 262 -12.80 8.00 0.63
CA ASP A 262 -14.21 8.10 1.00
C ASP A 262 -14.59 7.04 2.05
N GLY A 263 -15.25 7.49 3.11
CA GLY A 263 -15.68 6.63 4.21
C GLY A 263 -14.59 6.26 5.20
N HIS A 264 -13.38 6.82 5.07
CA HIS A 264 -12.30 6.59 6.02
C HIS A 264 -12.61 7.27 7.36
N VAL A 265 -12.62 6.49 8.44
CA VAL A 265 -12.80 7.00 9.81
C VAL A 265 -11.42 7.28 10.42
N LEU A 266 -11.22 8.41 11.07
CA LEU A 266 -9.98 8.75 11.75
C LEU A 266 -10.23 8.89 13.26
N MET A 267 -9.67 7.99 14.05
CA MET A 267 -9.94 7.91 15.49
C MET A 267 -9.26 9.05 16.27
N PRO A 268 -9.71 9.36 17.50
CA PRO A 268 -9.05 10.35 18.37
C PRO A 268 -7.54 10.10 18.49
N GLY A 269 -6.73 11.12 18.25
CA GLY A 269 -5.27 11.07 18.34
C GLY A 269 -4.56 10.33 17.19
N GLU A 270 -5.30 9.68 16.29
CA GLU A 270 -4.74 8.90 15.19
C GLU A 270 -4.16 9.81 14.10
N THR A 271 -3.07 9.35 13.48
CA THR A 271 -2.47 9.99 12.30
C THR A 271 -2.81 9.21 11.04
N PHE A 272 -3.46 9.89 10.10
CA PHE A 272 -3.71 9.44 8.74
C PHE A 272 -2.49 9.72 7.85
N ASP A 273 -2.16 8.77 6.97
CA ASP A 273 -1.18 8.93 5.89
C ASP A 273 -1.85 8.68 4.52
N PHE A 274 -1.80 9.68 3.64
CA PHE A 274 -2.43 9.63 2.32
C PHE A 274 -1.90 8.50 1.43
N ASN A 275 -0.59 8.22 1.48
CA ASN A 275 0.02 7.17 0.66
C ASN A 275 -0.29 5.78 1.18
N GLU A 276 -0.38 5.59 2.50
CA GLU A 276 -0.80 4.32 3.09
C GLU A 276 -2.23 3.95 2.69
N VAL A 277 -3.13 4.94 2.67
CA VAL A 277 -4.55 4.70 2.36
C VAL A 277 -4.82 4.57 0.86
N VAL A 278 -4.18 5.40 0.03
CA VAL A 278 -4.44 5.42 -1.43
C VAL A 278 -3.58 4.41 -2.20
N GLY A 279 -2.38 4.06 -1.69
CA GLY A 279 -1.51 3.03 -2.27
C GLY A 279 -0.73 3.47 -3.52
N SER A 280 -0.19 2.50 -4.26
CA SER A 280 0.61 2.76 -5.47
C SER A 280 -0.24 3.34 -6.62
N ARG A 281 0.38 4.18 -7.46
CA ARG A 281 -0.25 4.86 -8.61
C ARG A 281 0.23 4.24 -9.92
N ASP A 282 0.00 2.94 -10.08
CA ASP A 282 0.41 2.14 -11.25
C ASP A 282 -0.80 1.53 -11.98
N GLU A 283 -0.54 0.90 -13.12
CA GLU A 283 -1.57 0.24 -13.94
C GLU A 283 -2.23 -0.94 -13.23
N ALA A 284 -1.50 -1.68 -12.39
CA ALA A 284 -2.05 -2.82 -11.64
C ALA A 284 -3.13 -2.38 -10.64
N HIS A 285 -3.01 -1.15 -10.13
CA HIS A 285 -4.03 -0.50 -9.28
C HIS A 285 -5.05 0.31 -10.09
N GLY A 286 -5.02 0.21 -11.42
CA GLY A 286 -6.00 0.82 -12.33
C GLY A 286 -5.70 2.26 -12.72
N TYR A 287 -4.59 2.87 -12.29
CA TYR A 287 -4.30 4.25 -12.69
C TYR A 287 -3.95 4.32 -14.17
N LYS A 288 -4.22 5.47 -14.78
CA LYS A 288 -3.94 5.78 -16.19
C LYS A 288 -2.88 6.87 -16.31
N VAL A 289 -2.19 6.92 -17.45
CA VAL A 289 -1.33 8.04 -17.82
C VAL A 289 -2.17 9.30 -17.99
N ALA A 290 -1.76 10.39 -17.33
CA ALA A 290 -2.34 11.71 -17.46
C ALA A 290 -1.28 12.78 -17.15
N THR A 291 -1.56 14.04 -17.45
CA THR A 291 -0.60 15.12 -17.19
C THR A 291 -0.28 15.26 -15.68
N VAL A 292 1.01 15.27 -15.36
CA VAL A 292 1.61 15.48 -14.04
C VAL A 292 2.59 16.65 -14.08
N ILE A 293 2.96 17.16 -12.90
CA ILE A 293 4.04 18.13 -12.75
C ILE A 293 5.31 17.36 -12.35
N SER A 294 6.35 17.44 -13.17
CA SER A 294 7.67 16.89 -12.87
C SER A 294 8.72 17.99 -12.99
N GLN A 295 9.45 18.26 -11.90
CA GLN A 295 10.52 19.28 -11.87
C GLN A 295 10.11 20.68 -12.39
N GLY A 296 8.82 21.04 -12.27
CA GLY A 296 8.27 22.32 -12.72
C GLY A 296 7.66 22.30 -14.13
N GLU A 297 7.87 21.22 -14.89
CA GLU A 297 7.33 21.02 -16.24
C GLU A 297 6.06 20.15 -16.20
N LEU A 298 5.20 20.32 -17.20
CA LEU A 298 4.03 19.46 -17.41
C LEU A 298 4.43 18.31 -18.33
N VAL A 299 4.33 17.08 -17.83
CA VAL A 299 4.67 15.86 -18.59
C VAL A 299 3.57 14.83 -18.38
N ASP A 300 3.48 13.84 -19.26
CA ASP A 300 2.59 12.71 -19.03
C ASP A 300 3.18 11.74 -18.02
N GLY A 301 2.36 11.29 -17.07
CA GLY A 301 2.79 10.38 -16.02
C GLY A 301 1.64 9.59 -15.41
N MET A 302 1.97 8.49 -14.75
CA MET A 302 1.00 7.63 -14.11
C MET A 302 0.32 8.33 -12.92
N GLY A 303 -1.01 8.21 -12.83
CA GLY A 303 -1.77 8.71 -11.69
C GLY A 303 -1.91 10.24 -11.63
N GLY A 304 -1.76 10.93 -12.77
CA GLY A 304 -2.01 12.37 -12.86
C GLY A 304 -3.40 12.75 -12.35
N GLY A 305 -3.44 13.72 -11.43
CA GLY A 305 -4.64 14.16 -10.71
C GLY A 305 -4.61 13.89 -9.20
N THR A 306 -3.84 12.92 -8.71
CA THR A 306 -3.80 12.54 -7.28
C THR A 306 -3.41 13.68 -6.32
N CYS A 307 -2.52 14.58 -6.74
CA CYS A 307 -2.19 15.78 -5.96
C CYS A 307 -3.38 16.75 -5.80
N GLN A 308 -4.32 16.78 -6.74
CA GLN A 308 -5.54 17.59 -6.60
C GLN A 308 -6.44 17.04 -5.50
N VAL A 309 -6.57 15.72 -5.41
CA VAL A 309 -7.31 15.06 -4.31
C VAL A 309 -6.62 15.33 -2.97
N SER A 310 -5.29 15.17 -2.89
CA SER A 310 -4.54 15.51 -1.67
C SER A 310 -4.69 16.97 -1.25
N GLY A 311 -4.60 17.91 -2.20
CA GLY A 311 -4.79 19.34 -1.92
C GLY A 311 -6.22 19.67 -1.48
N THR A 312 -7.22 19.01 -2.05
CA THR A 312 -8.63 19.19 -1.66
C THR A 312 -8.87 18.66 -0.25
N LEU A 313 -8.41 17.45 0.05
CA LEU A 313 -8.47 16.87 1.39
C LEU A 313 -7.71 17.71 2.43
N HIS A 314 -6.51 18.20 2.10
CA HIS A 314 -5.77 19.10 2.97
C HIS A 314 -6.56 20.39 3.27
N GLY A 315 -7.20 20.99 2.26
CA GLY A 315 -8.07 22.15 2.46
C GLY A 315 -9.21 21.85 3.44
N ALA A 316 -9.93 20.75 3.24
CA ALA A 316 -11.03 20.36 4.13
C ALA A 316 -10.54 20.09 5.56
N ALA A 317 -9.45 19.32 5.71
CA ALA A 317 -8.82 19.04 7.00
C ALA A 317 -8.31 20.30 7.71
N PHE A 318 -7.73 21.24 6.95
CA PHE A 318 -7.26 22.52 7.47
C PHE A 318 -8.42 23.30 8.09
N PHE A 319 -9.53 23.46 7.37
CA PHE A 319 -10.70 24.20 7.85
C PHE A 319 -11.52 23.42 8.87
N ALA A 320 -11.40 22.10 8.90
CA ALA A 320 -11.95 21.26 9.97
C ALA A 320 -11.20 21.42 11.29
N GLY A 321 -9.96 21.93 11.26
CA GLY A 321 -9.11 22.05 12.44
C GLY A 321 -8.35 20.78 12.79
N LEU A 322 -8.18 19.85 11.83
CA LEU A 322 -7.25 18.73 11.99
C LEU A 322 -5.82 19.26 12.05
N GLU A 323 -4.92 18.52 12.69
CA GLU A 323 -3.51 18.87 12.70
C GLU A 323 -2.83 18.42 11.41
N VAL A 324 -2.12 19.35 10.77
CA VAL A 324 -1.33 19.06 9.56
C VAL A 324 0.07 18.66 9.99
N VAL A 325 0.31 17.35 10.07
CA VAL A 325 1.56 16.77 10.58
C VAL A 325 2.67 16.83 9.52
N ASP A 326 2.36 16.48 8.28
CA ASP A 326 3.26 16.62 7.14
C ASP A 326 2.48 17.07 5.92
N ARG A 327 2.97 18.12 5.27
CA ARG A 327 2.41 18.65 4.02
C ARG A 327 3.51 19.39 3.29
N ARG A 328 3.57 19.22 1.97
CA ARG A 328 4.47 19.98 1.10
C ARG A 328 3.69 20.72 0.02
N PRO A 329 4.02 22.00 -0.27
CA PRO A 329 3.49 22.69 -1.44
C PRO A 329 4.05 22.08 -2.73
N HIS A 330 3.40 22.37 -3.84
CA HIS A 330 3.92 22.06 -5.17
C HIS A 330 5.16 22.89 -5.50
N THR A 331 5.99 22.36 -6.41
CA THR A 331 7.16 23.06 -6.97
C THR A 331 6.79 24.11 -8.02
N ARG A 332 5.50 24.39 -8.19
CA ARG A 332 4.95 25.54 -8.92
C ARG A 332 3.52 25.79 -8.44
N PRO A 333 3.02 27.04 -8.48
CA PRO A 333 1.61 27.29 -8.19
C PRO A 333 0.69 26.51 -9.12
N SER A 334 -0.33 25.88 -8.55
CA SER A 334 -1.36 25.17 -9.31
C SER A 334 -2.54 26.08 -9.63
N GLY A 335 -3.17 25.87 -10.79
CA GLY A 335 -4.35 26.65 -11.21
C GLY A 335 -5.64 26.26 -10.50
N TYR A 336 -5.75 25.03 -9.98
CA TYR A 336 -7.00 24.52 -9.39
C TYR A 336 -7.13 24.80 -7.89
N ILE A 337 -6.07 25.28 -7.21
CA ILE A 337 -6.04 25.50 -5.76
C ILE A 337 -5.22 26.73 -5.41
N LYS A 338 -5.62 27.44 -4.35
CA LYS A 338 -4.93 28.64 -3.88
C LYS A 338 -3.59 28.28 -3.25
N MET A 339 -2.55 29.07 -3.52
CA MET A 339 -1.25 28.94 -2.85
C MET A 339 -1.42 28.96 -1.34
N GLY A 340 -0.75 28.03 -0.65
CA GLY A 340 -0.87 27.84 0.79
C GLY A 340 -1.88 26.78 1.20
N LEU A 341 -2.76 26.32 0.31
CA LEU A 341 -3.72 25.23 0.58
C LEU A 341 -3.44 23.97 -0.23
N ASP A 342 -2.54 24.03 -1.20
CA ASP A 342 -2.15 22.89 -2.02
C ASP A 342 -1.32 21.87 -1.23
N SER A 343 -1.36 20.60 -1.63
CA SER A 343 -0.57 19.53 -1.01
C SER A 343 -0.09 18.56 -2.09
N THR A 344 1.22 18.39 -2.21
CA THR A 344 1.85 17.46 -3.16
C THR A 344 2.02 16.10 -2.53
N VAL A 345 1.81 15.06 -3.33
CA VAL A 345 2.03 13.66 -2.96
C VAL A 345 2.73 12.93 -4.10
N VAL A 346 3.68 12.07 -3.74
CA VAL A 346 4.43 11.19 -4.64
C VAL A 346 4.58 9.87 -3.91
N TYR A 347 4.00 8.79 -4.44
CA TYR A 347 4.13 7.49 -3.81
C TYR A 347 5.53 6.90 -4.02
N PRO A 348 6.17 6.29 -3.00
CA PRO A 348 5.81 6.28 -1.58
C PRO A 348 6.45 7.43 -0.76
N THR A 349 7.16 8.36 -1.40
CA THR A 349 8.13 9.27 -0.76
C THR A 349 7.59 10.58 -0.19
N ILE A 350 6.64 11.22 -0.87
CA ILE A 350 6.02 12.49 -0.44
C ILE A 350 4.55 12.21 -0.13
N THR A 351 4.10 12.53 1.07
CA THR A 351 2.74 12.24 1.52
C THR A 351 2.13 13.43 2.24
N LEU A 352 0.82 13.36 2.48
CA LEU A 352 0.07 14.23 3.37
C LEU A 352 -0.25 13.44 4.64
N LYS A 353 0.19 13.94 5.80
CA LYS A 353 -0.15 13.36 7.11
C LYS A 353 -1.04 14.31 7.90
N LEU A 354 -2.14 13.77 8.41
CA LEU A 354 -3.14 14.51 9.18
C LEU A 354 -3.39 13.79 10.50
N ARG A 355 -3.35 14.50 11.63
CA ARG A 355 -3.71 13.93 12.93
C ARG A 355 -5.06 14.46 13.38
N ASN A 356 -5.90 13.58 13.93
CA ASN A 356 -7.17 13.97 14.56
C ASN A 356 -6.90 14.45 16.00
N PRO A 357 -7.03 15.76 16.29
CA PRO A 357 -6.80 16.30 17.63
C PRO A 357 -8.06 16.22 18.52
N PHE A 358 -9.20 15.78 17.98
CA PHE A 358 -10.47 15.77 18.69
C PHE A 358 -10.60 14.57 19.62
N PRO A 359 -11.41 14.66 20.69
CA PRO A 359 -11.75 13.53 21.55
C PRO A 359 -12.79 12.58 20.90
N PHE A 360 -13.18 12.83 19.66
CA PHE A 360 -14.14 12.03 18.89
C PHE A 360 -13.55 11.65 17.52
N ALA A 361 -14.06 10.59 16.92
CA ALA A 361 -13.67 10.20 15.56
C ALA A 361 -14.24 11.17 14.51
N VAL A 362 -13.51 11.36 13.42
CA VAL A 362 -13.98 12.12 12.25
C VAL A 362 -14.04 11.22 11.02
N VAL A 363 -14.90 11.54 10.07
CA VAL A 363 -15.06 10.75 8.83
C VAL A 363 -14.67 11.59 7.63
N LEU A 364 -13.86 11.03 6.75
CA LEU A 364 -13.49 11.65 5.48
C LEU A 364 -14.56 11.27 4.44
N HIS A 365 -15.15 12.28 3.81
CA HIS A 365 -16.05 12.12 2.67
C HIS A 365 -15.43 12.81 1.45
N GLU A 366 -15.18 12.05 0.39
CA GLU A 366 -14.50 12.56 -0.81
C GLU A 366 -15.26 12.17 -2.08
N THR A 367 -15.67 13.15 -2.87
CA THR A 367 -16.45 12.95 -4.10
C THR A 367 -15.78 13.60 -5.31
N VAL A 368 -15.96 12.96 -6.48
CA VAL A 368 -15.45 13.45 -7.78
C VAL A 368 -16.55 13.36 -8.81
N GLU A 369 -17.30 14.44 -8.93
CA GLU A 369 -18.47 14.52 -9.80
C GLU A 369 -18.68 15.95 -10.30
N ASN A 370 -19.42 16.09 -11.40
CA ASN A 370 -19.85 17.38 -11.93
C ASN A 370 -18.72 18.41 -12.21
N GLY A 371 -17.47 17.97 -12.33
CA GLY A 371 -16.32 18.85 -12.60
C GLY A 371 -15.70 19.42 -11.32
N GLU A 372 -16.05 18.84 -10.17
CA GLU A 372 -15.56 19.21 -8.85
C GLU A 372 -15.02 17.98 -8.10
N VAL A 373 -13.84 18.14 -7.51
CA VAL A 373 -13.35 17.27 -6.43
C VAL A 373 -13.75 17.96 -5.13
N ARG A 374 -14.50 17.28 -4.27
CA ARG A 374 -14.99 17.83 -3.00
C ARG A 374 -14.55 16.92 -1.86
N ALA A 375 -13.98 17.54 -0.83
CA ALA A 375 -13.59 16.88 0.40
C ALA A 375 -14.37 17.49 1.57
N GLU A 376 -14.87 16.64 2.45
CA GLU A 376 -15.55 17.02 3.69
C GLU A 376 -15.01 16.19 4.85
N ILE A 377 -14.78 16.84 5.98
CA ILE A 377 -14.51 16.17 7.25
C ILE A 377 -15.79 16.23 8.07
N LEU A 378 -16.38 15.07 8.32
CA LEU A 378 -17.62 14.95 9.07
C LEU A 378 -17.35 14.63 10.54
N GLY A 379 -18.24 15.09 11.41
CA GLY A 379 -18.16 14.82 12.85
C GLY A 379 -19.41 15.30 13.59
N PRO A 380 -19.34 15.43 14.92
CA PRO A 380 -20.36 16.13 15.71
C PRO A 380 -20.53 17.60 15.27
N PRO A 381 -21.61 18.29 15.72
CA PRO A 381 -21.86 19.69 15.38
C PRO A 381 -20.65 20.60 15.54
N ARG A 382 -20.35 21.38 14.49
CA ARG A 382 -19.18 22.24 14.45
C ARG A 382 -19.33 23.43 15.40
N THR A 383 -18.34 23.65 16.26
CA THR A 383 -18.29 24.81 17.18
C THR A 383 -17.20 25.82 16.84
N ARG A 384 -16.26 25.47 15.96
CA ARG A 384 -15.03 26.24 15.73
C ARG A 384 -15.07 27.01 14.41
N ASP A 385 -14.58 28.24 14.44
CA ASP A 385 -14.23 28.98 13.23
C ASP A 385 -12.76 28.76 12.89
N VAL A 386 -12.46 28.58 11.61
CA VAL A 386 -11.09 28.47 11.11
C VAL A 386 -10.85 29.50 10.03
N THR A 387 -9.83 30.33 10.20
CA THR A 387 -9.39 31.33 9.23
C THR A 387 -8.04 30.94 8.65
N PHE A 388 -7.98 30.87 7.32
CA PHE A 388 -6.77 30.89 6.53
C PHE A 388 -6.46 32.33 6.14
N PHE A 389 -5.28 32.83 6.48
CA PHE A 389 -4.78 34.10 5.96
C PHE A 389 -3.47 33.86 5.23
N ARG A 390 -3.30 34.47 4.05
CA ARG A 390 -2.12 34.30 3.21
C ARG A 390 -1.68 35.62 2.59
N LYS A 391 -0.41 35.97 2.81
CA LYS A 391 0.27 37.10 2.18
C LYS A 391 1.40 36.60 1.27
N ILE A 392 1.41 37.05 0.02
CA ILE A 392 2.58 36.92 -0.86
C ILE A 392 3.59 37.98 -0.41
N GLY A 393 4.78 37.55 0.01
CA GLY A 393 5.85 38.44 0.43
C GLY A 393 6.65 38.95 -0.76
N GLN A 394 7.31 38.03 -1.45
CA GLN A 394 8.20 38.33 -2.58
C GLN A 394 7.93 37.38 -3.74
N ALA A 395 7.98 37.92 -4.96
CA ALA A 395 8.06 37.14 -6.19
C ALA A 395 9.51 37.10 -6.71
N THR A 396 9.91 35.97 -7.29
CA THR A 396 11.24 35.77 -7.89
C THR A 396 11.09 35.60 -9.40
N PRO A 397 11.88 36.30 -10.23
CA PRO A 397 11.79 36.17 -11.68
C PRO A 397 12.11 34.75 -12.14
N PHE A 398 11.46 34.33 -13.22
CA PHE A 398 11.82 33.12 -13.93
C PHE A 398 13.01 33.34 -14.86
N LYS A 399 13.65 32.25 -15.26
CA LYS A 399 14.71 32.25 -16.27
C LYS A 399 14.13 31.85 -17.62
N GLU A 400 14.74 32.33 -18.70
CA GLU A 400 14.47 31.82 -20.05
C GLU A 400 15.50 30.76 -20.45
N LYS A 401 15.07 29.78 -21.24
CA LYS A 401 15.91 28.79 -21.89
C LYS A 401 15.49 28.65 -23.34
N GLU A 402 16.48 28.66 -24.23
CA GLU A 402 16.28 28.37 -25.64
C GLU A 402 16.68 26.93 -25.96
N ILE A 403 15.86 26.25 -26.75
CA ILE A 403 16.12 24.90 -27.23
C ILE A 403 16.08 24.93 -28.75
N HIS A 404 17.19 24.61 -29.39
CA HIS A 404 17.24 24.52 -30.86
C HIS A 404 16.41 23.34 -31.36
N ASP A 405 15.57 23.59 -32.35
CA ASP A 405 14.70 22.58 -32.95
C ASP A 405 14.82 22.58 -34.48
N PRO A 406 15.27 21.47 -35.11
CA PRO A 406 15.32 21.37 -36.56
C PRO A 406 13.94 21.26 -37.21
N LYS A 407 12.86 21.04 -36.44
CA LYS A 407 11.48 21.02 -36.94
C LYS A 407 10.84 22.40 -37.04
N ILE A 408 11.48 23.43 -36.49
CA ILE A 408 11.03 24.81 -36.57
C ILE A 408 11.91 25.53 -37.61
N PRO A 409 11.32 26.27 -38.58
CA PRO A 409 12.09 27.00 -39.59
C PRO A 409 13.05 28.02 -39.00
N ARG A 410 14.24 28.16 -39.59
CA ARG A 410 15.21 29.17 -39.16
C ARG A 410 14.61 30.58 -39.21
N GLY A 411 14.79 31.33 -38.12
CA GLY A 411 14.23 32.68 -37.96
C GLY A 411 12.95 32.72 -37.12
N GLU A 412 12.30 31.56 -36.92
CA GLU A 412 11.12 31.42 -36.08
C GLU A 412 11.49 31.03 -34.64
N ARG A 413 10.68 31.46 -33.68
CA ARG A 413 10.81 31.12 -32.26
C ARG A 413 9.41 30.90 -31.68
N VAL A 414 9.20 29.75 -31.03
CA VAL A 414 7.91 29.36 -30.45
C VAL A 414 8.03 29.25 -28.95
N LEU A 415 7.15 29.92 -28.20
CA LEU A 415 7.05 29.74 -26.76
C LEU A 415 6.38 28.40 -26.48
N THR A 416 7.09 27.42 -25.93
CA THR A 416 6.50 26.11 -25.62
C THR A 416 6.16 25.92 -24.16
N GLN A 417 6.78 26.72 -23.27
CA GLN A 417 6.39 26.78 -21.86
C GLN A 417 6.53 28.21 -21.35
N ARG A 418 5.43 28.81 -20.92
CA ARG A 418 5.46 30.10 -20.23
C ARG A 418 6.08 29.95 -18.85
N GLY A 419 7.01 30.85 -18.52
CA GLY A 419 7.60 30.90 -17.18
C GLY A 419 6.59 31.38 -16.13
N ILE A 420 6.63 30.78 -14.95
CA ILE A 420 5.86 31.22 -13.79
C ILE A 420 6.85 31.73 -12.75
N PRO A 421 6.68 32.97 -12.25
CA PRO A 421 7.50 33.49 -11.17
C PRO A 421 7.45 32.63 -9.92
N GLY A 422 8.54 32.61 -9.17
CA GLY A 422 8.58 31.98 -7.86
C GLY A 422 7.88 32.87 -6.82
N PHE A 423 7.39 32.28 -5.73
CA PHE A 423 6.69 33.01 -4.67
C PHE A 423 7.15 32.55 -3.29
N TYR A 424 7.43 33.51 -2.41
CA TYR A 424 7.52 33.31 -0.98
C TYR A 424 6.21 33.76 -0.32
N VAL A 425 5.55 32.84 0.36
CA VAL A 425 4.20 33.04 0.88
C VAL A 425 4.19 32.79 2.38
N THR A 426 3.71 33.77 3.15
CA THR A 426 3.43 33.56 4.57
C THR A 426 1.95 33.22 4.73
N ARG A 427 1.66 32.10 5.39
CA ARG A 427 0.29 31.70 5.73
C ARG A 427 0.09 31.61 7.23
N TYR A 428 -1.12 31.89 7.67
CA TYR A 428 -1.56 31.73 9.04
C TYR A 428 -2.83 30.89 9.08
N ARG A 429 -2.91 30.05 10.11
CA ARG A 429 -4.15 29.40 10.53
C ARG A 429 -4.59 30.00 11.85
N ILE A 430 -5.82 30.45 11.93
CA ILE A 430 -6.42 30.93 13.18
C ILE A 430 -7.61 30.03 13.47
N VAL A 431 -7.55 29.25 14.55
CA VAL A 431 -8.66 28.41 15.02
C VAL A 431 -9.27 29.10 16.23
N ARG A 432 -10.55 29.46 16.14
CA ARG A 432 -11.31 30.11 17.21
C ARG A 432 -12.35 29.15 17.76
N ASP A 433 -12.39 29.03 19.09
CA ASP A 433 -13.34 28.23 19.84
C ASP A 433 -13.92 29.10 20.97
N GLY A 434 -15.09 29.69 20.71
CA GLY A 434 -15.68 30.72 21.55
C GLY A 434 -14.72 31.91 21.79
N PRO A 435 -14.36 32.24 23.05
CA PRO A 435 -13.48 33.36 23.36
C PRO A 435 -11.99 33.06 23.08
N PHE A 436 -11.62 31.80 22.87
CA PHE A 436 -10.23 31.40 22.69
C PHE A 436 -9.85 31.35 21.20
N ALA A 437 -8.61 31.71 20.88
CA ALA A 437 -8.07 31.57 19.54
C ALA A 437 -6.61 31.12 19.57
N ALA A 438 -6.29 30.10 18.78
CA ALA A 438 -4.92 29.66 18.50
C ALA A 438 -4.49 30.14 17.13
N ARG A 439 -3.25 30.62 17.00
CA ARG A 439 -2.68 31.06 15.73
C ARG A 439 -1.40 30.30 15.42
N GLU A 440 -1.35 29.74 14.23
CA GLU A 440 -0.17 29.08 13.67
C GLU A 440 0.34 29.89 12.48
N LYS A 441 1.66 29.94 12.29
CA LYS A 441 2.31 30.58 11.16
C LYS A 441 3.13 29.54 10.41
N SER A 442 3.06 29.56 9.08
CA SER A 442 3.94 28.77 8.22
C SER A 442 4.39 29.60 7.02
N ILE A 443 5.45 29.13 6.36
CA ILE A 443 6.00 29.74 5.15
C ILE A 443 6.04 28.67 4.07
N ASP A 444 5.51 29.02 2.91
CA ASP A 444 5.62 28.23 1.69
C ASP A 444 6.55 28.93 0.70
N SER A 445 7.33 28.12 -0.02
CA SER A 445 8.17 28.59 -1.11
C SER A 445 7.82 27.82 -2.37
N TYR A 446 7.54 28.57 -3.44
CA TYR A 446 7.31 28.06 -4.78
C TYR A 446 8.47 28.55 -5.65
N PRO A 447 9.35 27.67 -6.15
CA PRO A 447 10.42 28.11 -7.03
C PRO A 447 9.87 28.58 -8.39
N PRO A 448 10.57 29.50 -9.10
CA PRO A 448 10.18 29.88 -10.44
C PRO A 448 10.33 28.72 -11.43
N THR A 449 9.43 28.60 -12.40
CA THR A 449 9.59 27.66 -13.52
C THR A 449 10.37 28.32 -14.66
N VAL A 450 11.02 27.53 -15.52
CA VAL A 450 11.75 28.06 -16.67
C VAL A 450 10.78 28.37 -17.82
N GLN A 451 10.95 29.55 -18.43
CA GLN A 451 10.31 29.89 -19.71
C GLN A 451 11.10 29.23 -20.84
N ILE A 452 10.46 28.37 -21.63
CA ILE A 452 11.12 27.60 -22.69
C ILE A 452 10.67 28.11 -24.05
N TRP A 453 11.66 28.54 -24.83
CA TRP A 453 11.51 28.91 -26.23
C TRP A 453 12.17 27.86 -27.11
N ARG A 454 11.48 27.39 -28.14
CA ARG A 454 12.08 26.56 -29.19
C ARG A 454 12.44 27.44 -30.36
N VAL A 455 13.73 27.46 -30.70
CA VAL A 455 14.29 28.31 -31.76
C VAL A 455 14.56 27.46 -32.99
N GLY A 456 14.05 27.90 -34.13
CA GLY A 456 14.16 27.16 -35.38
C GLY A 456 15.56 27.10 -35.94
N THR A 457 15.96 25.89 -36.31
CA THR A 457 17.21 25.61 -37.04
C THR A 457 16.96 24.88 -38.36
N GLY A 458 15.69 24.54 -38.65
CA GLY A 458 15.26 23.83 -39.85
C GLY A 458 15.19 24.69 -41.10
N GLU A 459 14.82 24.04 -42.20
CA GLU A 459 14.65 24.69 -43.49
C GLU A 459 13.51 25.73 -43.45
N PRO A 460 13.61 26.81 -44.24
CA PRO A 460 12.56 27.81 -44.35
C PRO A 460 11.24 27.19 -44.82
N ASP A 461 10.17 27.41 -44.06
CA ASP A 461 8.81 27.02 -44.43
C ASP A 461 7.89 28.24 -44.27
N LYS A 462 7.38 28.73 -45.40
CA LYS A 462 6.49 29.90 -45.44
C LYS A 462 5.08 29.60 -44.93
N SER A 463 4.72 28.33 -44.78
CA SER A 463 3.43 27.91 -44.24
C SER A 463 3.45 27.67 -42.73
N PHE A 464 4.63 27.79 -42.10
CA PHE A 464 4.77 27.60 -40.66
C PHE A 464 4.09 28.72 -39.88
N GLU A 465 3.23 28.33 -38.94
CA GLU A 465 2.58 29.23 -38.01
C GLU A 465 3.04 28.88 -36.58
N ALA A 466 3.74 29.82 -35.94
CA ALA A 466 4.16 29.68 -34.55
C ALA A 466 2.93 29.61 -33.63
N LYS A 467 2.76 28.47 -32.94
CA LYS A 467 1.71 28.28 -31.93
C LYS A 467 2.32 28.34 -30.55
N ASP A 468 2.35 29.54 -30.00
CA ASP A 468 2.84 29.78 -28.65
C ASP A 468 1.95 29.12 -27.59
N ASP A 469 2.54 28.88 -26.43
CA ASP A 469 1.87 28.46 -25.21
C ASP A 469 0.71 29.41 -24.89
N GLY A 470 -0.51 28.88 -24.99
CA GLY A 470 -1.75 29.63 -24.77
C GLY A 470 -2.10 29.87 -23.31
N HIS A 471 -1.30 29.40 -22.34
CA HIS A 471 -1.59 29.61 -20.93
C HIS A 471 -1.50 31.09 -20.54
N PRO A 472 -2.49 31.61 -19.78
CA PRO A 472 -2.46 32.98 -19.31
C PRO A 472 -1.31 33.20 -18.32
N GLU A 473 -0.89 34.47 -18.17
CA GLU A 473 0.02 34.87 -17.10
C GLU A 473 -0.56 34.44 -15.75
N TYR A 474 0.29 33.88 -14.89
CA TYR A 474 -0.12 33.54 -13.54
C TYR A 474 -0.33 34.82 -12.72
N VAL A 475 -1.58 35.09 -12.37
CA VAL A 475 -1.97 36.17 -11.45
C VAL A 475 -2.39 35.58 -10.12
N ALA A 476 -2.02 36.27 -9.04
CA ALA A 476 -2.43 35.88 -7.70
C ALA A 476 -2.70 37.11 -6.86
N ASP A 477 -3.81 37.07 -6.11
CA ASP A 477 -4.06 38.08 -5.09
C ASP A 477 -2.86 38.16 -4.16
N GLU A 478 -2.48 39.34 -3.68
CA GLU A 478 -1.38 39.50 -2.73
C GLU A 478 -1.81 39.09 -1.32
N LEU A 479 -3.01 39.51 -0.91
CA LEU A 479 -3.63 39.10 0.35
C LEU A 479 -4.88 38.26 0.08
N LEU A 480 -5.00 37.17 0.82
CA LEU A 480 -6.14 36.26 0.76
C LEU A 480 -6.52 35.87 2.17
N THR A 481 -7.80 36.04 2.51
CA THR A 481 -8.38 35.56 3.76
C THR A 481 -9.57 34.67 3.42
N ILE A 482 -9.62 33.47 3.99
CA ILE A 482 -10.76 32.56 3.88
C ILE A 482 -11.14 32.15 5.30
N MET A 483 -12.38 32.37 5.69
CA MET A 483 -12.93 31.96 6.98
C MET A 483 -14.05 30.96 6.74
N GLN A 484 -14.02 29.85 7.49
CA GLN A 484 -15.09 28.86 7.50
C GLN A 484 -15.53 28.59 8.94
N GLY A 485 -16.84 28.51 9.15
CA GLY A 485 -17.42 28.16 10.44
C GLY A 485 -18.72 28.90 10.76
N PRO A 486 -19.29 28.66 11.95
CA PRO A 486 -20.60 29.19 12.34
C PRO A 486 -20.69 30.72 12.30
N SER A 487 -19.58 31.41 12.59
CA SER A 487 -19.56 32.88 12.64
C SER A 487 -19.30 33.53 11.28
N ALA A 488 -18.94 32.75 10.24
CA ALA A 488 -18.60 33.30 8.93
C ALA A 488 -19.81 33.96 8.26
N ARG A 489 -20.99 33.33 8.33
CA ARG A 489 -22.29 33.95 8.04
C ARG A 489 -23.32 33.45 9.06
N PRO A 490 -23.61 34.22 10.11
CA PRO A 490 -24.60 33.82 11.12
C PRO A 490 -25.96 33.55 10.48
N GLY A 491 -26.59 32.42 10.79
CA GLY A 491 -27.88 32.01 10.24
C GLY A 491 -27.83 31.29 8.89
N SER A 492 -26.65 30.99 8.36
CA SER A 492 -26.51 30.12 7.18
C SER A 492 -27.10 28.73 7.45
N ALA A 493 -27.89 28.21 6.49
CA ALA A 493 -28.40 26.84 6.52
C ALA A 493 -27.37 25.80 6.03
N GLU A 494 -26.16 26.22 5.63
CA GLU A 494 -25.09 25.32 5.21
C GLU A 494 -24.56 24.49 6.38
N ARG A 495 -24.58 23.17 6.25
CA ARG A 495 -23.90 22.26 7.19
C ARG A 495 -22.41 22.60 7.25
N GLY A 496 -21.88 22.73 8.46
CA GLY A 496 -20.50 23.15 8.72
C GLY A 496 -20.21 24.65 8.66
N GLY A 497 -21.24 25.47 8.49
CA GLY A 497 -21.13 26.92 8.40
C GLY A 497 -20.70 27.42 7.02
N ALA A 498 -20.89 28.72 6.79
CA ALA A 498 -20.54 29.35 5.51
C ALA A 498 -19.03 29.51 5.34
N THR A 499 -18.61 29.70 4.08
CA THR A 499 -17.26 30.19 3.74
C THR A 499 -17.32 31.64 3.31
N VAL A 500 -16.50 32.50 3.91
CA VAL A 500 -16.30 33.90 3.48
C VAL A 500 -14.87 34.09 3.01
N GLU A 501 -14.72 34.63 1.81
CA GLU A 501 -13.43 34.89 1.18
C GLU A 501 -13.25 36.39 0.93
N SER A 502 -12.09 36.93 1.31
CA SER A 502 -11.67 38.31 1.05
C SER A 502 -10.33 38.31 0.34
N ARG A 503 -10.24 39.10 -0.73
CA ARG A 503 -9.09 39.14 -1.65
C ARG A 503 -8.62 40.57 -1.84
N VAL A 504 -7.31 40.77 -1.86
CA VAL A 504 -6.68 42.02 -2.29
C VAL A 504 -5.69 41.68 -3.39
N ALA A 505 -5.99 42.09 -4.61
CA ALA A 505 -5.17 41.81 -5.80
C ALA A 505 -3.71 42.22 -5.58
N GLY A 506 -3.50 43.41 -5.02
CA GLY A 506 -2.17 43.96 -4.75
C GLY A 506 -1.29 44.00 -5.99
N LYS A 507 0.00 43.75 -5.80
CA LYS A 507 1.03 43.83 -6.85
C LYS A 507 0.89 42.76 -7.94
N TYR A 508 0.46 41.57 -7.58
CA TYR A 508 0.54 40.36 -8.43
C TYR A 508 -0.81 39.92 -9.02
N GLY A 509 -1.90 40.62 -8.66
CA GLY A 509 -3.28 40.17 -8.94
C GLY A 509 -3.86 40.62 -10.29
N SER A 510 -3.12 41.39 -11.09
CA SER A 510 -3.60 41.89 -12.39
C SER A 510 -2.65 41.54 -13.52
N TYR A 511 -3.21 41.30 -14.70
CA TYR A 511 -2.44 40.97 -15.89
C TYR A 511 -1.41 42.04 -16.24
N GLY A 512 -0.28 41.61 -16.81
CA GLY A 512 0.89 42.43 -17.13
C GLY A 512 1.79 42.73 -15.92
N TRP A 513 1.54 42.15 -14.74
CA TRP A 513 2.37 42.45 -13.56
C TRP A 513 3.81 41.97 -13.74
N THR A 514 4.04 40.85 -14.43
CA THR A 514 5.40 40.36 -14.68
C THR A 514 6.17 41.31 -15.60
N VAL A 515 5.50 41.99 -16.53
CA VAL A 515 6.12 43.02 -17.36
C VAL A 515 6.42 44.27 -16.54
N ARG A 516 5.46 44.72 -15.72
CA ARG A 516 5.65 45.88 -14.82
C ARG A 516 6.81 45.67 -13.84
N GLU A 517 7.03 44.43 -13.40
CA GLU A 517 8.14 44.04 -12.52
C GLU A 517 9.44 43.70 -13.25
N GLY A 518 9.47 43.79 -14.58
CA GLY A 518 10.66 43.51 -15.38
C GLY A 518 11.06 42.03 -15.44
N PHE A 519 10.13 41.11 -15.14
CA PHE A 519 10.38 39.67 -15.18
C PHE A 519 10.33 39.10 -16.60
N THR A 520 9.58 39.75 -17.50
CA THR A 520 9.52 39.39 -18.92
C THR A 520 9.28 40.62 -19.76
N LYS A 521 9.72 40.58 -21.02
CA LYS A 521 9.30 41.55 -22.04
C LYS A 521 7.86 41.23 -22.49
N GLU A 522 7.18 42.21 -23.09
CA GLU A 522 5.83 42.03 -23.63
C GLU A 522 5.79 40.80 -24.55
N ILE A 523 4.94 39.85 -24.18
CA ILE A 523 4.54 38.74 -25.06
C ILE A 523 3.28 39.25 -25.77
N LYS A 524 3.28 39.29 -27.11
CA LYS A 524 2.14 39.79 -27.90
C LYS A 524 0.83 39.20 -27.34
N PRO A 525 -0.13 40.02 -26.91
CA PRO A 525 -1.39 39.50 -26.39
C PRO A 525 -2.11 38.73 -27.50
N ARG A 526 -2.78 37.64 -27.14
CA ARG A 526 -3.89 37.15 -27.96
C ARG A 526 -4.95 38.25 -27.96
N GLU A 527 -5.25 38.84 -29.11
CA GLU A 527 -6.41 39.71 -29.26
C GLU A 527 -7.65 38.93 -28.79
N GLY A 528 -8.39 39.50 -27.84
CA GLY A 528 -9.67 38.95 -27.37
C GLY A 528 -9.61 38.17 -26.06
N LYS A 529 -9.55 38.90 -24.93
CA LYS A 529 -10.42 38.77 -23.75
C LYS A 529 -9.87 39.65 -22.62
N SER A 530 -10.25 40.92 -22.64
CA SER A 530 -10.36 41.67 -21.39
C SER A 530 -11.25 40.86 -20.45
N ARG A 531 -10.74 40.43 -19.30
CA ARG A 531 -11.64 40.04 -18.22
C ARG A 531 -12.44 41.29 -17.88
N GLY A 532 -13.70 41.30 -18.30
CA GLY A 532 -14.71 42.06 -17.56
C GLY A 532 -14.58 41.67 -16.09
N GLU A 533 -14.77 42.66 -15.22
CA GLU A 533 -14.85 42.49 -13.77
C GLU A 533 -15.56 41.17 -13.43
N PRO A 534 -15.06 40.37 -12.47
CA PRO A 534 -15.87 39.29 -11.96
C PRO A 534 -17.14 39.93 -11.42
N LYS A 535 -18.29 39.70 -12.08
CA LYS A 535 -19.58 39.90 -11.45
C LYS A 535 -19.53 39.14 -10.14
N ASP A 536 -19.63 39.91 -9.07
CA ASP A 536 -19.94 39.45 -7.73
C ASP A 536 -20.97 38.30 -7.86
N PRO A 537 -20.75 37.12 -7.27
CA PRO A 537 -21.82 36.14 -7.19
C PRO A 537 -22.92 36.79 -6.37
N GLN A 538 -23.90 37.33 -7.10
CA GLN A 538 -25.13 37.87 -6.54
C GLN A 538 -25.64 36.84 -5.55
N ASN A 539 -25.66 37.28 -4.29
CA ASN A 539 -26.61 36.92 -3.27
C ASN A 539 -27.94 36.55 -3.95
N PRO A 540 -28.44 35.30 -3.87
CA PRO A 540 -29.81 35.04 -4.27
C PRO A 540 -30.69 35.75 -3.23
N GLY A 541 -31.25 36.90 -3.62
CA GLY A 541 -32.43 37.45 -2.95
C GLY A 541 -33.50 36.36 -2.91
N VAL A 542 -34.11 36.10 -1.76
CA VAL A 542 -35.40 36.73 -1.39
C VAL A 542 -36.37 36.66 -2.57
N ASP A 543 -37.05 35.52 -2.68
CA ASP A 543 -38.50 35.45 -2.50
C ASP A 543 -38.85 34.15 -1.75
#